data_AF-A0A5J4USR7-F1
#
_entry.id   AF-A0A5J4USR7-F1
#
_cell.length_a   1.000
_cell.length_b   1.000
_cell.length_c   1.000
_cell.angle_alpha   90.00
_cell.angle_beta   90.00
_cell.angle_gamma   90.00
#
_symmetry.space_group_name_H-M   'P 1'
#
loop_
_entity.id
_entity.type
_entity.pdbx_description
1 polymer ?
#
loop_
_entity_poly.entity_id
_entity_poly.type
_entity_poly.pdbx_seq_one_letter_code
_entity_poly.pdbx_strand_id
1 'polypeptide(L)'
;MLTVFASPIYLPKQDLVKLNPSPYIFGFVKGFEGLNLTAYKCPAGVWTIGWGHTKEVTEGMRIDLEQAELFLHEDLNNFASKMRIDITVPLTQNQFDALV
;
A
#
# COMPACT_ATOMS: atom_id res chain seq x y z
N MET A 1 48.72 1.40 -4.70
CA MET A 1 47.54 1.94 -5.40
C MET A 1 46.61 0.77 -5.68
N LEU A 2 45.74 0.43 -4.73
CA LEU A 2 44.72 -0.59 -4.89
C LEU A 2 43.44 0.13 -5.31
N THR A 3 43.11 0.05 -6.59
CA THR A 3 41.90 0.65 -7.13
C THR A 3 40.71 -0.22 -6.72
N VAL A 4 39.91 0.29 -5.80
CA VAL A 4 38.61 -0.28 -5.44
C VAL A 4 37.67 0.05 -6.60
N PHE A 5 37.40 -0.90 -7.48
CA PHE A 5 36.28 -0.79 -8.40
C PHE A 5 35.01 -1.11 -7.62
N ALA A 6 34.45 -0.10 -6.94
CA ALA A 6 33.04 -0.09 -6.60
C ALA A 6 32.27 0.16 -7.91
N SER A 7 32.18 -0.86 -8.76
CA SER A 7 31.23 -0.86 -9.86
C SER A 7 29.84 -0.76 -9.22
N PRO A 8 29.02 0.26 -9.54
CA PRO A 8 27.63 0.24 -9.12
C PRO A 8 27.05 -1.05 -9.67
N ILE A 9 26.68 -1.96 -8.78
CA ILE A 9 26.06 -3.22 -9.15
C ILE A 9 24.79 -2.80 -9.91
N TYR A 10 24.83 -2.88 -11.23
CA TYR A 10 23.66 -2.75 -12.07
C TYR A 10 22.87 -4.03 -11.82
N LEU A 11 22.16 -4.05 -10.70
CA LEU A 11 21.27 -5.14 -10.37
C LEU A 11 20.30 -5.25 -11.55
N PRO A 12 20.08 -6.44 -12.13
CA PRO A 12 19.10 -6.60 -13.18
C PRO A 12 17.79 -6.03 -12.65
N LYS A 13 17.13 -5.16 -13.44
CA LYS A 13 15.78 -4.69 -13.11
C LYS A 13 14.95 -5.93 -12.81
N GLN A 14 14.64 -6.14 -11.53
CA GLN A 14 13.81 -7.25 -11.14
C GLN A 14 12.45 -7.04 -11.82
N ASP A 15 11.78 -8.14 -12.19
CA ASP A 15 10.39 -8.07 -12.65
C ASP A 15 9.52 -7.60 -11.46
N LEU A 16 9.49 -6.29 -11.21
CA LEU A 16 8.67 -5.67 -10.17
C LEU A 16 7.18 -5.94 -10.42
N VAL A 17 6.82 -6.29 -11.65
CA VAL A 17 5.49 -6.79 -12.06
C VAL A 17 5.07 -8.03 -11.26
N LYS A 18 6.02 -8.80 -10.69
CA LYS A 18 5.73 -9.97 -9.86
C LYS A 18 5.46 -9.62 -8.39
N LEU A 19 5.80 -8.42 -7.94
CA LEU A 19 5.55 -7.96 -6.57
C LEU A 19 4.13 -7.42 -6.47
N ASN A 20 3.33 -8.02 -5.60
CA ASN A 20 1.94 -7.62 -5.32
C ASN A 20 1.72 -7.59 -3.82
N PRO A 21 0.79 -6.76 -3.30
CA PRO A 21 0.41 -6.82 -1.90
C PRO A 21 0.09 -8.26 -1.49
N SER A 22 0.87 -8.81 -0.56
CA SER A 22 0.62 -10.18 -0.09
C SER A 22 -0.58 -10.23 0.87
N PRO A 23 -1.23 -11.38 1.10
CA PRO A 23 -2.29 -11.51 2.11
C PRO A 23 -1.87 -11.05 3.52
N TYR A 24 -0.58 -11.04 3.84
CA TYR A 24 -0.08 -10.61 5.14
C TYR A 24 -0.26 -9.11 5.36
N ILE A 25 -0.06 -8.26 4.34
CA ILE A 25 -0.23 -6.81 4.51
C ILE A 25 -1.69 -6.44 4.77
N PHE A 26 -2.65 -7.18 4.21
CA PHE A 26 -4.07 -6.99 4.50
C PHE A 26 -4.36 -7.23 5.99
N GLY A 27 -3.90 -8.35 6.52
CA GLY A 27 -4.04 -8.66 7.94
C GLY A 27 -3.31 -7.67 8.84
N PHE A 28 -2.14 -7.20 8.40
CA PHE A 28 -1.35 -6.20 9.10
C PHE A 28 -2.12 -4.88 9.22
N VAL A 29 -2.58 -4.31 8.09
CA VAL A 29 -3.36 -3.05 8.10
C VAL A 29 -4.60 -3.19 8.97
N LYS A 30 -5.38 -4.27 8.81
CA LYS A 30 -6.58 -4.51 9.64
C LYS A 30 -6.27 -4.62 11.14
N GLY A 31 -5.07 -5.03 11.52
CA GLY A 31 -4.65 -5.17 12.91
C GLY A 31 -4.17 -3.87 13.56
N PHE A 32 -3.68 -2.92 12.77
CA PHE A 32 -3.20 -1.61 13.25
C PHE A 32 -4.25 -0.49 13.07
N GLU A 33 -5.05 -0.57 12.00
CA GLU A 33 -6.07 0.42 11.66
C GLU A 33 -7.46 0.02 12.18
N GLY A 34 -8.22 1.00 12.68
CA GLY A 34 -9.60 0.79 13.11
C GLY A 34 -10.58 0.75 11.93
N LEU A 35 -11.52 -0.20 11.94
CA LEU A 35 -12.60 -0.27 10.95
C LEU A 35 -13.74 0.70 11.29
N ASN A 36 -14.09 1.59 10.36
CA ASN A 36 -15.26 2.47 10.46
C ASN A 36 -16.19 2.30 9.25
N LEU A 37 -17.36 1.69 9.47
CA LEU A 37 -18.35 1.44 8.41
C LEU A 37 -19.24 2.65 8.07
N THR A 38 -19.01 3.77 8.75
CA THR A 38 -19.69 5.05 8.49
C THR A 38 -18.62 6.12 8.30
N ALA A 39 -18.79 6.95 7.28
CA ALA A 39 -17.84 8.00 6.98
C ALA A 39 -17.68 8.96 8.16
N TYR A 40 -16.43 9.28 8.48
CA TYR A 40 -16.06 10.19 9.55
C TYR A 40 -15.02 11.19 9.05
N LYS A 41 -14.85 12.31 9.76
CA LYS A 41 -13.73 13.22 9.53
C LYS A 41 -12.55 12.77 10.37
N CYS A 42 -11.43 12.46 9.72
CA CYS A 42 -10.18 12.29 10.43
C CYS A 42 -9.69 13.63 11.02
N PRO A 43 -8.67 13.65 11.91
CA PRO A 43 -8.15 14.89 12.49
C PRO A 43 -7.70 15.94 11.45
N ALA A 44 -7.35 15.52 10.23
CA ALA A 44 -6.99 16.41 9.13
C ALA A 44 -8.20 16.97 8.36
N GLY A 45 -9.44 16.68 8.79
CA GLY A 45 -10.66 17.17 8.14
C GLY A 45 -11.02 16.48 6.83
N VAL A 46 -10.43 15.31 6.53
CA VAL A 46 -10.71 14.52 5.32
C VAL A 46 -11.78 13.46 5.62
N TRP A 47 -12.74 13.28 4.71
CA TRP A 47 -13.74 12.22 4.84
C TRP A 47 -13.06 10.85 4.67
N THR A 48 -13.25 9.97 5.64
CA THR A 48 -12.58 8.68 5.74
C THR A 48 -13.59 7.59 6.08
N ILE A 49 -13.44 6.39 5.52
CA ILE A 49 -14.30 5.22 5.78
C ILE A 49 -13.50 3.91 5.65
N GLY A 50 -14.03 2.79 6.13
CA GLY A 50 -13.33 1.51 6.11
C GLY A 50 -12.07 1.52 6.98
N TRP A 51 -10.98 0.97 6.45
CA TRP A 51 -9.63 1.02 7.05
C TRP A 51 -8.81 2.18 6.47
N GLY A 52 -9.34 3.41 6.54
CA GLY A 52 -8.61 4.61 6.12
C GLY A 52 -8.82 5.05 4.66
N HIS A 53 -9.83 4.50 3.97
CA HIS A 53 -10.17 4.90 2.59
C HIS A 53 -10.70 6.33 2.56
N THR A 54 -10.21 7.15 1.62
CA THR A 54 -10.56 8.58 1.50
C THR A 54 -11.06 8.99 0.11
N LYS A 55 -10.84 8.13 -0.89
CA LYS A 55 -11.24 8.44 -2.27
C LYS A 55 -12.76 8.42 -2.37
N GLU A 56 -13.33 9.50 -2.90
CA GLU A 56 -14.77 9.61 -3.18
C GLU A 56 -15.68 9.42 -1.94
N VAL A 57 -15.13 9.55 -0.73
CA VAL A 57 -15.91 9.46 0.51
C VAL A 57 -16.61 10.78 0.79
N THR A 58 -17.92 10.70 1.03
CA THR A 58 -18.76 11.86 1.36
C THR A 58 -19.44 11.71 2.72
N GLU A 59 -19.96 12.82 3.23
CA GLU A 59 -20.73 12.84 4.47
C GLU A 59 -21.91 11.85 4.42
N GLY A 60 -22.16 11.17 5.54
CA GLY A 60 -23.28 10.22 5.68
C GLY A 60 -23.12 8.91 4.92
N MET A 61 -22.03 8.71 4.17
CA MET A 61 -21.76 7.44 3.48
C MET A 61 -21.62 6.29 4.48
N ARG A 62 -22.20 5.14 4.15
CA ARG A 62 -22.11 3.90 4.91
C ARG A 62 -21.76 2.76 3.98
N ILE A 63 -20.96 1.83 4.46
CA ILE A 63 -20.57 0.62 3.74
C ILE A 63 -20.73 -0.59 4.65
N ASP A 64 -20.78 -1.78 4.07
CA ASP A 64 -20.66 -3.03 4.81
C ASP A 64 -19.20 -3.50 4.88
N LEU A 65 -18.98 -4.64 5.53
CA LEU A 65 -17.64 -5.20 5.69
C LEU A 65 -17.02 -5.60 4.34
N GLU A 66 -17.81 -6.19 3.44
CA GLU A 66 -17.33 -6.63 2.12
C GLU A 66 -16.83 -5.43 1.31
N GLN A 67 -17.60 -4.34 1.28
CA GLN A 67 -17.21 -3.12 0.60
C GLN A 67 -15.98 -2.45 1.26
N ALA A 68 -15.85 -2.53 2.58
CA ALA A 68 -14.64 -2.07 3.28
C ALA A 68 -13.40 -2.89 2.89
N GLU A 69 -13.56 -4.19 2.68
CA GLU A 69 -12.48 -5.08 2.22
C GLU A 69 -12.09 -4.78 0.78
N LEU A 70 -13.07 -4.54 -0.09
CA LEU A 70 -12.84 -4.11 -1.46
C LEU A 70 -12.06 -2.79 -1.49
N PHE A 71 -12.44 -1.79 -0.69
CA PHE A 71 -11.69 -0.54 -0.59
C PHE A 71 -10.24 -0.74 -0.15
N LEU A 72 -10.00 -1.57 0.87
CA LEU A 72 -8.64 -1.88 1.31
C LEU A 72 -7.84 -2.59 0.20
N HIS A 73 -8.45 -3.51 -0.54
CA HIS A 73 -7.85 -4.16 -1.71
C HIS A 73 -7.50 -3.17 -2.82
N GLU A 74 -8.40 -2.26 -3.15
CA GLU A 74 -8.14 -1.26 -4.17
C GLU A 74 -7.04 -0.29 -3.74
N ASP A 75 -7.07 0.20 -2.50
CA ASP A 75 -6.07 1.12 -1.98
C ASP A 75 -4.67 0.51 -2.00
N LEU A 76 -4.49 -0.69 -1.45
CA LEU A 76 -3.19 -1.36 -1.43
C LEU A 76 -2.67 -1.65 -2.84
N ASN A 77 -3.55 -2.04 -3.78
CA ASN A 77 -3.15 -2.27 -5.17
C ASN A 77 -2.80 -0.97 -5.89
N ASN A 78 -3.50 0.12 -5.61
CA ASN A 78 -3.20 1.44 -6.16
C ASN A 78 -1.85 1.96 -5.65
N PHE A 79 -1.56 1.82 -4.35
CA PHE A 79 -0.26 2.16 -3.78
C PHE A 79 0.86 1.29 -4.35
N ALA A 80 0.68 -0.03 -4.37
CA ALA A 80 1.64 -0.96 -4.94
C ALA A 80 1.96 -0.63 -6.42
N SER A 81 0.95 -0.31 -7.21
CA SER A 81 1.14 0.03 -8.62
C SER A 81 1.95 1.31 -8.82
N LYS A 82 1.78 2.31 -7.94
CA LYS A 82 2.62 3.52 -7.93
C LYS A 82 4.06 3.19 -7.49
N MET A 83 4.21 2.43 -6.40
CA MET A 83 5.51 2.04 -5.87
C MET A 83 6.36 1.26 -6.90
N ARG A 84 5.75 0.35 -7.69
CA ARG A 84 6.47 -0.37 -8.75
C ARG A 84 7.09 0.54 -9.81
N ILE A 85 6.53 1.74 -10.04
CA ILE A 85 7.06 2.71 -10.99
C ILE A 85 8.29 3.42 -10.40
N ASP A 86 8.24 3.75 -9.11
CA ASP A 86 9.26 4.56 -8.44
C ASP A 86 10.43 3.73 -7.88
N ILE A 87 10.21 2.44 -7.57
CA ILE A 87 11.24 1.54 -7.05
C ILE A 87 12.20 1.15 -8.18
N THR A 88 13.47 1.52 -8.03
CA THR A 88 14.53 1.22 -9.00
C THR A 88 15.52 0.15 -8.53
N VAL A 89 15.34 -0.36 -7.30
CA VAL A 89 16.21 -1.37 -6.68
C VAL A 89 15.47 -2.69 -6.50
N PRO A 90 16.14 -3.85 -6.57
CA PRO A 90 15.51 -5.13 -6.24
C PRO A 90 15.03 -5.16 -4.80
N LEU A 91 13.86 -5.75 -4.59
CA LEU A 91 13.26 -5.97 -3.28
C LEU A 91 12.79 -7.41 -3.15
N THR A 92 12.86 -7.91 -1.93
CA THR A 92 12.11 -9.11 -1.53
C THR A 92 10.63 -8.76 -1.37
N GLN A 93 9.75 -9.77 -1.41
CA GLN A 93 8.31 -9.58 -1.21
C GLN A 93 8.00 -8.87 0.12
N ASN A 94 8.66 -9.26 1.21
CA ASN A 94 8.45 -8.65 2.53
C ASN A 94 8.91 -7.18 2.59
N GLN A 95 9.97 -6.83 1.85
CA GLN A 95 10.42 -5.44 1.76
C GLN A 95 9.45 -4.60 0.93
N PHE A 96 8.88 -5.17 -0.13
CA PHE A 96 7.83 -4.51 -0.89
C PHE A 96 6.57 -4.28 -0.04
N ASP A 97 6.09 -5.31 0.66
CA ASP A 97 4.95 -5.20 1.57
C ASP A 97 5.20 -4.21 2.74
N ALA A 98 6.45 -3.95 3.11
CA ALA A 98 6.78 -2.95 4.13
C ALA A 98 6.81 -1.50 3.59
N LEU A 99 6.88 -1.34 2.26
CA LEU A 99 6.84 -0.03 1.62
C LEU A 99 5.43 0.37 1.18
N VAL A 100 4.62 -0.63 0.80
CA VAL A 100 3.18 -0.45 0.49
C VAL A 100 2.43 -0.13 1.78
#